data_AF-A0A7C3YP55-F1
#
_entry.id   AF-A0A7C3YP55-F1
#
_cell.length_a   1.000
_cell.length_b   1.000
_cell.length_c   1.000
_cell.angle_alpha   90.00
_cell.angle_beta   90.00
_cell.angle_gamma   90.00
#
_symmetry.space_group_name_H-M   'P 1'
#
loop_
_entity.id
_entity.type
_entity.pdbx_description
1 polymer ?
#
loop_
_entity_poly.entity_id
_entity_poly.type
_entity_poly.pdbx_seq_one_letter_code
_entity_poly.pdbx_strand_id
1 'polypeptide(L)'
;MSKIVASAAIRGAKEIVKEAERLVNNAIAEKGESQKIEFPDTAFYLPMANALLGVEVKTLKDIWIPLKEARSLLPDVPSNSLWLPYLGDTLNAGIATLLAEEIICAIRYLYNQEPQPDCEGFFSDTILRTLGIQLVDGRMPGFAAILGAAPDNKTAVEIIRELQKRNILIFVGSSTDGKSIIDQLKAENIQMGWDNYIVPYGRDTITAIYPLNWAI
;
A
#
# COMPACT_ATOMS: atom_id res chain seq x y z
N MET A 1 -12.05 20.25 -0.63
CA MET A 1 -12.21 18.81 -0.27
C MET A 1 -13.59 18.60 0.36
N SER A 2 -14.37 17.64 -0.13
CA SER A 2 -15.74 17.38 0.34
C SER A 2 -15.76 16.80 1.76
N LYS A 3 -16.68 17.29 2.62
CA LYS A 3 -16.89 16.75 3.98
C LYS A 3 -17.21 15.26 3.96
N ILE A 4 -17.98 14.82 2.95
CA ILE A 4 -18.37 13.41 2.79
C ILE A 4 -17.12 12.55 2.59
N VAL A 5 -16.20 12.99 1.72
CA VAL A 5 -14.94 12.30 1.43
C VAL A 5 -14.03 12.27 2.65
N ALA A 6 -13.82 13.42 3.30
CA ALA A 6 -13.02 13.51 4.53
C ALA A 6 -13.56 12.60 5.64
N SER A 7 -14.88 12.62 5.86
CA SER A 7 -15.52 11.77 6.86
C SER A 7 -15.39 10.29 6.53
N ALA A 8 -15.47 9.91 5.25
CA ALA A 8 -15.27 8.54 4.82
C ALA A 8 -13.82 8.08 5.00
N ALA A 9 -12.85 8.92 4.62
CA ALA A 9 -11.43 8.64 4.81
C ALA A 9 -11.07 8.45 6.29
N ILE A 10 -11.53 9.34 7.17
CA ILE A 10 -11.28 9.24 8.62
C ILE A 10 -11.91 7.96 9.20
N ARG A 11 -13.13 7.59 8.78
CA ARG A 11 -13.74 6.32 9.21
C ARG A 11 -12.93 5.12 8.72
N GLY A 12 -12.51 5.11 7.46
CA GLY A 12 -11.69 4.05 6.89
C GLY A 12 -10.37 3.88 7.66
N ALA A 13 -9.68 4.99 7.93
CA ALA A 13 -8.44 4.99 8.71
C ALA A 13 -8.63 4.37 10.10
N LYS A 14 -9.70 4.72 10.81
CA LYS A 14 -10.01 4.13 12.12
C LYS A 14 -10.19 2.61 12.05
N GLU A 15 -10.87 2.10 11.03
CA GLU A 15 -11.06 0.65 10.85
C GLU A 15 -9.75 -0.07 10.51
N ILE A 16 -8.92 0.50 9.62
CA ILE A 16 -7.64 -0.11 9.23
C ILE A 16 -6.65 -0.13 10.40
N VAL A 17 -6.54 0.97 11.17
CA VAL A 17 -5.68 1.02 12.36
C VAL A 17 -6.14 0.01 13.42
N LYS A 18 -7.46 -0.12 13.62
CA LYS A 18 -8.02 -1.10 14.54
C LYS A 18 -7.74 -2.54 14.09
N GLU A 19 -7.79 -2.80 12.79
CA GLU A 19 -7.43 -4.10 12.23
C GLU A 19 -5.94 -4.41 12.42
N ALA A 20 -5.06 -3.45 12.15
CA ALA A 20 -3.63 -3.59 12.40
C ALA A 20 -3.36 -3.91 13.88
N GLU A 21 -3.98 -3.20 14.81
CA GLU A 21 -3.87 -3.47 16.25
C GLU A 21 -4.34 -4.88 16.61
N ARG A 22 -5.44 -5.35 16.02
CA ARG A 22 -5.93 -6.72 16.24
C ARG A 22 -4.90 -7.76 15.77
N LEU A 23 -4.35 -7.59 14.57
CA LEU A 23 -3.37 -8.52 14.02
C LEU A 23 -2.06 -8.53 14.79
N VAL A 24 -1.58 -7.36 15.24
CA VAL A 24 -0.37 -7.24 16.08
C VAL A 24 -0.56 -8.00 17.40
N ASN A 25 -1.70 -7.79 18.09
CA ASN A 25 -1.98 -8.47 19.34
C ASN A 25 -2.04 -10.00 19.17
N ASN A 26 -2.68 -10.48 18.10
CA ASN A 26 -2.74 -11.91 17.80
C ASN A 26 -1.33 -12.47 17.50
N ALA A 27 -0.54 -11.78 16.68
CA ALA A 27 0.81 -12.20 16.34
C ALA A 27 1.73 -12.26 17.57
N ILE A 28 1.62 -11.29 18.48
CA ILE A 28 2.38 -11.28 19.74
C ILE A 28 1.93 -12.43 20.66
N ALA A 29 0.62 -12.69 20.75
CA ALA A 29 0.11 -13.79 21.56
C ALA A 29 0.59 -15.17 21.06
N GLU A 30 0.71 -15.35 19.75
CA GLU A 30 1.10 -16.61 19.13
C GLU A 30 2.63 -16.83 19.05
N LYS A 31 3.38 -15.80 18.65
CA LYS A 31 4.83 -15.91 18.33
C LYS A 31 5.74 -15.21 19.35
N GLY A 32 5.17 -14.38 20.23
CA GLY A 32 5.91 -13.60 21.23
C GLY A 32 6.51 -12.30 20.69
N GLU A 33 6.78 -11.36 21.60
CA GLU A 33 7.26 -10.01 21.27
C GLU A 33 8.62 -9.98 20.53
N SER A 34 9.49 -10.95 20.80
CA SER A 34 10.84 -11.04 20.22
C SER A 34 10.89 -11.63 18.81
N GLN A 35 9.74 -12.04 18.26
CA GLN A 35 9.67 -12.59 16.91
C GLN A 35 10.14 -11.53 15.90
N LYS A 36 11.10 -11.91 15.04
CA LYS A 36 11.61 -11.06 13.96
C LYS A 36 10.50 -10.80 12.93
N ILE A 37 10.42 -9.57 12.45
CA ILE A 37 9.55 -9.14 11.35
C ILE A 37 10.37 -8.33 10.34
N GLU A 38 10.22 -8.63 9.06
CA GLU A 38 10.91 -7.94 7.98
C GLU A 38 10.19 -8.16 6.65
N PHE A 39 10.36 -7.22 5.72
CA PHE A 39 10.07 -7.44 4.30
C PHE A 39 11.25 -8.14 3.61
N PRO A 40 11.02 -8.86 2.51
CA PRO A 40 12.09 -9.52 1.78
C PRO A 40 13.02 -8.50 1.11
N ASP A 41 14.33 -8.77 1.18
CA ASP A 41 15.38 -8.07 0.41
C ASP A 41 15.35 -6.53 0.51
N THR A 42 15.13 -6.01 1.72
CA THR A 42 15.24 -4.57 2.01
C THR A 42 16.17 -4.26 3.18
N ALA A 43 16.93 -3.18 3.05
CA ALA A 43 17.74 -2.61 4.12
C ALA A 43 16.99 -1.58 4.97
N PHE A 44 15.73 -1.28 4.63
CA PHE A 44 14.97 -0.16 5.21
C PHE A 44 13.91 -0.59 6.23
N TYR A 45 13.98 -1.83 6.74
CA TYR A 45 13.04 -2.37 7.72
C TYR A 45 11.59 -2.37 7.21
N LEU A 46 10.74 -1.54 7.82
CA LEU A 46 9.43 -1.14 7.30
C LEU A 46 9.60 0.26 6.68
N PRO A 47 9.73 0.38 5.34
CA PRO A 47 10.14 1.61 4.68
C PRO A 47 9.31 2.85 5.04
N MET A 48 7.98 2.75 5.10
CA MET A 48 7.12 3.90 5.42
C MET A 48 7.31 4.35 6.86
N ALA A 49 7.28 3.44 7.82
CA ALA A 49 7.54 3.74 9.23
C ALA A 49 8.95 4.31 9.45
N ASN A 50 9.95 3.77 8.77
CA ASN A 50 11.33 4.24 8.86
C ASN A 50 11.46 5.66 8.27
N ALA A 51 10.88 5.91 7.10
CA ALA A 51 10.97 7.21 6.44
C ALA A 51 10.21 8.31 7.20
N LEU A 52 9.02 8.02 7.73
CA LEU A 52 8.20 9.01 8.43
C LEU A 52 8.65 9.24 9.88
N LEU A 53 9.11 8.20 10.57
CA LEU A 53 9.36 8.24 12.03
C LEU A 53 10.83 8.02 12.41
N GLY A 54 11.69 7.58 11.48
CA GLY A 54 13.08 7.21 11.77
C GLY A 54 13.21 5.94 12.62
N VAL A 55 12.20 5.07 12.61
CA VAL A 55 12.12 3.89 13.49
C VAL A 55 12.56 2.64 12.74
N GLU A 56 13.53 1.93 13.32
CA GLU A 56 13.97 0.61 12.84
C GLU A 56 13.12 -0.51 13.45
N VAL A 57 12.07 -0.93 12.76
CA VAL A 57 11.21 -2.04 13.22
C VAL A 57 11.88 -3.38 12.90
N LYS A 58 12.34 -4.11 13.92
CA LYS A 58 13.04 -5.40 13.76
C LYS A 58 12.24 -6.58 14.33
N THR A 59 11.41 -6.31 15.33
CA THR A 59 10.63 -7.31 16.06
C THR A 59 9.17 -6.90 16.19
N LEU A 60 8.29 -7.84 16.54
CA LEU A 60 6.88 -7.55 16.82
C LEU A 60 6.69 -6.50 17.92
N LYS A 61 7.62 -6.42 18.88
CA LYS A 61 7.61 -5.37 19.91
C LYS A 61 7.76 -3.97 19.32
N ASP A 62 8.62 -3.81 18.32
CA ASP A 62 8.97 -2.51 17.76
C ASP A 62 7.80 -1.91 16.96
N ILE A 63 6.89 -2.75 16.44
CA ILE A 63 5.66 -2.34 15.74
C ILE A 63 4.77 -1.43 16.60
N TRP A 64 4.82 -1.57 17.93
CA TRP A 64 4.05 -0.69 18.80
C TRP A 64 4.42 0.79 18.66
N ILE A 65 5.62 1.11 18.18
CA ILE A 65 6.05 2.49 17.94
C ILE A 65 5.22 3.10 16.79
N PRO A 66 5.29 2.61 15.53
CA PRO A 66 4.47 3.15 14.46
C PRO A 66 2.96 2.97 14.70
N LEU A 67 2.51 1.91 15.39
CA LEU A 67 1.09 1.74 15.70
C LEU A 67 0.56 2.77 16.71
N LYS A 68 1.38 3.18 17.70
CA LYS A 68 1.00 4.26 18.63
C LYS A 68 0.92 5.60 17.91
N GLU A 69 1.84 5.86 16.99
CA GLU A 69 1.80 7.08 16.18
C GLU A 69 0.60 7.08 15.22
N ALA A 70 0.31 5.95 14.55
CA ALA A 70 -0.90 5.83 13.74
C ALA A 70 -2.17 6.17 14.56
N ARG A 71 -2.24 5.73 15.82
CA ARG A 71 -3.36 6.05 16.72
C ARG A 71 -3.41 7.53 17.13
N SER A 72 -2.27 8.18 17.37
CA SER A 72 -2.22 9.59 17.75
C SER A 72 -2.69 10.51 16.61
N LEU A 73 -2.51 10.05 15.36
CA LEU A 73 -2.89 10.77 14.15
C LEU A 73 -4.37 10.61 13.75
N LEU A 74 -5.16 9.77 14.43
CA LEU A 74 -6.57 9.56 14.11
C LEU A 74 -7.45 10.70 14.66
N PRO A 75 -8.02 11.56 13.80
CA PRO A 75 -8.87 12.65 14.25
C PRO A 75 -10.30 12.17 14.53
N ASP A 76 -11.11 13.05 15.12
CA ASP A 76 -12.55 12.87 15.12
C ASP A 76 -13.17 13.11 13.74
N VAL A 77 -14.28 12.43 13.48
CA VAL A 77 -15.02 12.63 12.22
C VAL A 77 -15.69 14.01 12.28
N PRO A 78 -15.61 14.83 11.21
CA PRO A 78 -16.25 16.14 11.19
C PRO A 78 -17.73 16.08 11.55
N SER A 79 -18.17 17.03 12.38
CA SER A 79 -19.57 17.12 12.80
C SER A 79 -20.53 17.37 11.62
N ASN A 80 -21.81 17.04 11.82
CA ASN A 80 -22.82 17.25 10.79
C ASN A 80 -23.05 18.74 10.48
N SER A 81 -22.94 19.61 11.50
CA SER A 81 -23.13 21.06 11.43
C SER A 81 -22.03 21.79 12.20
N LEU A 82 -21.65 22.99 11.74
CA LEU A 82 -20.65 23.86 12.38
C LEU A 82 -19.32 23.14 12.63
N TRP A 83 -18.70 22.64 11.56
CA TRP A 83 -17.41 21.93 11.64
C TRP A 83 -16.22 22.88 11.49
N LEU A 84 -15.09 22.51 12.09
CA LEU A 84 -13.80 23.14 11.87
C LEU A 84 -13.17 22.64 10.56
N PRO A 85 -12.19 23.37 9.98
CA PRO A 85 -11.44 22.89 8.83
C PRO A 85 -10.80 21.53 9.10
N TYR A 86 -11.06 20.55 8.23
CA TYR A 86 -10.73 19.13 8.43
C TYR A 86 -9.68 18.58 7.47
N LEU A 87 -9.04 19.44 6.65
CA LEU A 87 -8.06 18.97 5.67
C LEU A 87 -6.82 18.37 6.33
N GLY A 88 -6.25 19.06 7.33
CA GLY A 88 -5.10 18.56 8.08
C GLY A 88 -5.41 17.24 8.77
N ASP A 89 -6.55 17.17 9.45
CA ASP A 89 -7.06 15.95 10.08
C ASP A 89 -7.19 14.79 9.09
N THR A 90 -7.73 15.06 7.90
CA THR A 90 -7.87 14.04 6.85
C THR A 90 -6.50 13.55 6.36
N LEU A 91 -5.51 14.43 6.26
CA LEU A 91 -4.13 14.05 5.88
C LEU A 91 -3.47 13.21 6.98
N ASN A 92 -3.66 13.56 8.26
CA ASN A 92 -3.18 12.76 9.39
C ASN A 92 -3.81 11.36 9.39
N ALA A 93 -5.12 11.26 9.11
CA ALA A 93 -5.80 9.97 8.94
C ALA A 93 -5.21 9.15 7.77
N GLY A 94 -4.79 9.82 6.70
CA GLY A 94 -4.05 9.19 5.60
C GLY A 94 -2.73 8.58 6.06
N ILE A 95 -1.90 9.36 6.77
CA ILE A 95 -0.62 8.87 7.32
C ILE A 95 -0.84 7.69 8.27
N ALA A 96 -1.85 7.77 9.16
CA ALA A 96 -2.23 6.68 10.05
C ALA A 96 -2.58 5.40 9.28
N THR A 97 -3.27 5.55 8.15
CA THR A 97 -3.63 4.43 7.27
C THR A 97 -2.39 3.79 6.66
N LEU A 98 -1.46 4.57 6.12
CA LEU A 98 -0.22 4.06 5.52
C LEU A 98 0.61 3.24 6.51
N LEU A 99 0.79 3.75 7.73
CA LEU A 99 1.50 3.04 8.80
C LEU A 99 0.78 1.73 9.16
N ALA A 100 -0.55 1.75 9.25
CA ALA A 100 -1.33 0.57 9.57
C ALA A 100 -1.30 -0.48 8.45
N GLU A 101 -1.41 -0.06 7.19
CA GLU A 101 -1.31 -0.95 6.02
C GLU A 101 0.05 -1.64 5.95
N GLU A 102 1.13 -0.89 6.19
CA GLU A 102 2.48 -1.45 6.23
C GLU A 102 2.64 -2.52 7.31
N ILE A 103 2.13 -2.24 8.52
CA ILE A 103 2.13 -3.18 9.64
C ILE A 103 1.36 -4.45 9.28
N ILE A 104 0.17 -4.32 8.68
CA ILE A 104 -0.64 -5.47 8.26
C ILE A 104 0.13 -6.31 7.24
N CYS A 105 0.70 -5.68 6.20
CA CYS A 105 1.49 -6.38 5.19
C CYS A 105 2.72 -7.07 5.77
N ALA A 106 3.44 -6.45 6.69
CA ALA A 106 4.59 -7.06 7.36
C ALA A 106 4.18 -8.31 8.16
N ILE A 107 3.03 -8.25 8.85
CA ILE A 107 2.48 -9.42 9.56
C ILE A 107 2.08 -10.51 8.57
N ARG A 108 1.48 -10.16 7.43
CA ARG A 108 1.14 -11.15 6.39
C ARG A 108 2.38 -11.86 5.85
N TYR A 109 3.50 -11.16 5.66
CA TYR A 109 4.78 -11.78 5.33
C TYR A 109 5.27 -12.73 6.44
N LEU A 110 5.14 -12.35 7.72
CA LEU A 110 5.47 -13.23 8.85
C LEU A 110 4.67 -14.55 8.87
N TYR A 111 3.45 -14.53 8.32
CA TYR A 111 2.58 -15.70 8.18
C TYR A 111 2.64 -16.36 6.80
N ASN A 112 3.55 -15.94 5.91
CA ASN A 112 3.66 -16.43 4.53
C ASN A 112 2.35 -16.29 3.72
N GLN A 113 1.61 -15.22 3.96
CA GLN A 113 0.39 -14.87 3.23
C GLN A 113 0.67 -13.96 2.02
N GLU A 114 1.91 -13.51 1.88
CA GLU A 114 2.40 -12.67 0.79
C GLU A 114 3.59 -13.37 0.10
N PRO A 115 3.77 -13.20 -1.22
CA PRO A 115 2.90 -12.43 -2.11
C PRO A 115 1.56 -13.14 -2.37
N GLN A 116 0.51 -12.35 -2.58
CA GLN A 116 -0.79 -12.88 -2.98
C GLN A 116 -0.75 -13.50 -4.40
N PRO A 117 -1.69 -14.40 -4.75
CA PRO A 117 -1.69 -15.06 -6.06
C PRO A 117 -1.63 -14.08 -7.24
N ASP A 118 -0.77 -14.40 -8.22
CA ASP A 118 -0.50 -13.59 -9.41
C ASP A 118 0.10 -12.19 -9.13
N CYS A 119 0.66 -11.98 -7.94
CA CYS A 119 1.25 -10.71 -7.52
C CYS A 119 2.73 -10.86 -7.16
N GLU A 120 3.45 -9.75 -7.25
CA GLU A 120 4.86 -9.63 -6.88
C GLU A 120 5.02 -9.41 -5.36
N GLY A 121 4.03 -8.77 -4.72
CA GLY A 121 4.10 -8.35 -3.32
C GLY A 121 5.01 -7.14 -3.11
N PHE A 122 5.79 -7.17 -2.04
CA PHE A 122 6.77 -6.14 -1.69
C PHE A 122 7.90 -6.04 -2.72
N PHE A 123 8.26 -4.81 -3.09
CA PHE A 123 9.29 -4.54 -4.09
C PHE A 123 10.66 -4.38 -3.42
N SER A 124 11.60 -5.27 -3.73
CA SER A 124 12.93 -5.27 -3.11
C SER A 124 13.79 -4.05 -3.49
N ASP A 125 14.79 -3.75 -2.65
CA ASP A 125 15.76 -2.67 -2.90
C ASP A 125 16.52 -2.86 -4.22
N THR A 126 16.69 -4.11 -4.66
CA THR A 126 17.35 -4.44 -5.93
C THR A 126 16.53 -3.94 -7.12
N ILE A 127 15.21 -4.13 -7.09
CA ILE A 127 14.29 -3.64 -8.13
C ILE A 127 14.29 -2.11 -8.13
N LEU A 128 14.20 -1.50 -6.94
CA LEU A 128 14.24 -0.04 -6.77
C LEU A 128 15.47 0.59 -7.42
N ARG A 129 16.66 0.06 -7.13
CA ARG A 129 17.93 0.56 -7.71
C ARG A 129 18.01 0.38 -9.22
N THR A 130 17.46 -0.71 -9.74
CA THR A 130 17.45 -1.00 -11.18
C THR A 130 16.59 0.01 -11.94
N LEU A 131 15.41 0.32 -11.41
CA LEU A 131 14.46 1.24 -12.04
C LEU A 131 14.79 2.72 -11.77
N GLY A 132 15.46 3.02 -10.65
CA GLY A 132 15.82 4.39 -10.28
C GLY A 132 16.66 5.11 -11.34
N ILE A 133 17.53 4.39 -12.06
CA ILE A 133 18.34 4.96 -13.15
C ILE A 133 17.43 5.49 -14.27
N GLN A 134 16.37 4.77 -14.60
CA GLN A 134 15.44 5.12 -15.68
C GLN A 134 14.54 6.30 -15.33
N LEU A 135 14.26 6.51 -14.04
CA LEU A 135 13.56 7.71 -13.57
C LEU A 135 14.44 8.95 -13.75
N VAL A 136 15.71 8.86 -13.34
CA VAL A 136 16.64 10.00 -13.35
C VAL A 136 17.00 10.43 -14.77
N ASP A 137 17.18 9.48 -15.69
CA ASP A 137 17.49 9.77 -17.09
C ASP A 137 16.26 10.03 -17.98
N GLY A 138 15.06 9.94 -17.40
CA GLY A 138 13.79 10.27 -18.06
C GLY A 138 13.25 9.21 -19.01
N ARG A 139 13.88 8.02 -19.11
CA ARG A 139 13.33 6.89 -19.90
C ARG A 139 12.01 6.38 -19.34
N MET A 140 11.82 6.52 -18.03
CA MET A 140 10.57 6.26 -17.31
C MET A 140 10.11 7.56 -16.66
N PRO A 141 9.15 8.29 -17.24
CA PRO A 141 8.80 9.64 -16.77
C PRO A 141 8.04 9.65 -15.43
N GLY A 142 7.57 8.49 -14.98
CA GLY A 142 6.86 8.33 -13.71
C GLY A 142 6.16 6.99 -13.63
N PHE A 143 5.26 6.87 -12.66
CA PHE A 143 4.47 5.66 -12.43
C PHE A 143 2.99 5.99 -12.22
N ALA A 144 2.14 4.98 -12.39
CA ALA A 144 0.71 5.03 -12.11
C ALA A 144 0.32 3.83 -11.25
N ALA A 145 -0.29 4.07 -10.09
CA ALA A 145 -0.89 3.02 -9.27
C ALA A 145 -2.40 2.93 -9.58
N ILE A 146 -2.83 1.79 -10.10
CA ILE A 146 -4.23 1.48 -10.40
C ILE A 146 -4.76 0.54 -9.32
N LEU A 147 -5.86 0.95 -8.69
CA LEU A 147 -6.55 0.22 -7.65
C LEU A 147 -7.94 -0.21 -8.15
N GLY A 148 -8.27 -1.48 -7.98
CA GLY A 148 -9.61 -2.01 -8.26
C GLY A 148 -9.73 -2.59 -9.67
N ALA A 149 -10.88 -2.41 -10.30
CA ALA A 149 -11.18 -2.88 -11.66
C ALA A 149 -11.81 -1.79 -12.52
N ALA A 150 -11.54 -1.83 -13.82
CA ALA A 150 -12.22 -1.01 -14.81
C ALA A 150 -13.65 -1.56 -15.06
N PRO A 151 -14.57 -0.76 -15.64
CA PRO A 151 -15.93 -1.22 -15.96
C PRO A 151 -15.98 -2.50 -16.80
N ASP A 152 -15.03 -2.66 -17.72
CA ASP A 152 -14.89 -3.82 -18.59
C ASP A 152 -13.41 -4.08 -18.96
N ASN A 153 -13.13 -5.25 -19.53
CA ASN A 153 -11.76 -5.66 -19.83
C ASN A 153 -11.11 -4.81 -20.94
N LYS A 154 -11.87 -4.37 -21.95
CA LYS A 154 -11.31 -3.58 -23.06
C LYS A 154 -10.86 -2.22 -22.54
N THR A 155 -11.67 -1.59 -21.69
CA THR A 155 -11.31 -0.34 -21.02
C THR A 155 -10.05 -0.51 -20.16
N ALA A 156 -9.92 -1.62 -19.42
CA ALA A 156 -8.69 -1.91 -18.66
C ALA A 156 -7.46 -1.98 -19.57
N VAL A 157 -7.54 -2.74 -20.67
CA VAL A 157 -6.43 -2.87 -21.62
C VAL A 157 -6.10 -1.52 -22.24
N GLU A 158 -7.09 -0.74 -22.65
CA GLU A 158 -6.88 0.58 -23.25
C GLU A 158 -6.12 1.51 -22.31
N ILE A 159 -6.53 1.60 -21.03
CA ILE A 159 -5.84 2.40 -20.01
C ILE A 159 -4.38 1.98 -19.88
N ILE A 160 -4.12 0.68 -19.76
CA ILE A 160 -2.76 0.13 -19.65
C ILE A 160 -1.92 0.47 -20.88
N ARG A 161 -2.47 0.28 -22.08
CA ARG A 161 -1.74 0.55 -23.33
C ARG A 161 -1.43 2.04 -23.49
N GLU A 162 -2.32 2.94 -23.09
CA GLU A 162 -2.06 4.38 -23.14
C GLU A 162 -0.95 4.82 -22.19
N LEU A 163 -0.86 4.21 -21.00
CA LEU A 163 0.23 4.44 -20.07
C LEU A 163 1.56 3.86 -20.59
N GLN A 164 1.54 2.64 -21.15
CA GLN A 164 2.73 2.00 -21.74
C GLN A 164 3.29 2.79 -22.92
N LYS A 165 2.45 3.37 -23.79
CA LYS A 165 2.90 4.24 -24.90
C LYS A 165 3.75 5.43 -24.44
N ARG A 166 3.64 5.80 -23.17
CA ARG A 166 4.37 6.90 -22.54
C ARG A 166 5.50 6.42 -21.64
N ASN A 167 5.83 5.11 -21.69
CA ASN A 167 6.82 4.45 -20.83
C ASN A 167 6.56 4.64 -19.32
N ILE A 168 5.29 4.81 -18.92
CA ILE A 168 4.92 4.93 -17.50
C ILE A 168 4.92 3.52 -16.89
N LEU A 169 5.55 3.36 -15.73
CA LEU A 169 5.48 2.13 -14.93
C LEU A 169 4.10 2.02 -14.28
N ILE A 170 3.47 0.87 -14.36
CA ILE A 170 2.09 0.70 -13.94
C ILE A 170 2.03 -0.35 -12.84
N PHE A 171 1.71 0.10 -11.63
CA PHE A 171 1.39 -0.79 -10.52
C PHE A 171 -0.11 -1.11 -10.56
N VAL A 172 -0.47 -2.39 -10.61
CA VAL A 172 -1.86 -2.83 -10.72
C VAL A 172 -2.25 -3.74 -9.55
N GLY A 173 -3.45 -3.58 -9.01
CA GLY A 173 -3.87 -4.38 -7.88
C GLY A 173 -5.17 -3.90 -7.24
N SER A 174 -5.41 -4.35 -6.01
CA SER A 174 -6.69 -4.19 -5.32
C SER A 174 -7.86 -4.82 -6.11
N SER A 175 -9.07 -4.73 -5.58
CA SER A 175 -10.28 -5.25 -6.22
C SER A 175 -11.50 -4.39 -5.90
N THR A 176 -12.49 -4.43 -6.79
CA THR A 176 -13.80 -3.82 -6.61
C THR A 176 -14.84 -4.89 -6.92
N ASP A 177 -15.76 -5.13 -5.97
CA ASP A 177 -16.78 -6.19 -6.06
C ASP A 177 -16.19 -7.58 -6.40
N GLY A 178 -15.01 -7.88 -5.83
CA GLY A 178 -14.31 -9.15 -6.03
C GLY A 178 -13.56 -9.30 -7.35
N LYS A 179 -13.54 -8.26 -8.20
CA LYS A 179 -12.81 -8.26 -9.47
C LYS A 179 -11.63 -7.30 -9.41
N SER A 180 -10.46 -7.73 -9.88
CA SER A 180 -9.26 -6.89 -10.02
C SER A 180 -8.97 -6.60 -11.48
N ILE A 181 -8.30 -5.47 -11.75
CA ILE A 181 -7.70 -5.19 -13.06
C ILE A 181 -6.71 -6.30 -13.47
N ILE A 182 -6.06 -6.97 -12.51
CA ILE A 182 -5.18 -8.12 -12.78
C ILE A 182 -5.98 -9.22 -13.51
N ASP A 183 -7.21 -9.50 -13.08
CA ASP A 183 -8.06 -10.53 -13.70
C ASP A 183 -8.51 -10.10 -15.10
N GLN A 184 -8.77 -8.80 -15.28
CA GLN A 184 -9.14 -8.24 -16.59
C GLN A 184 -7.99 -8.38 -17.59
N LEU A 185 -6.77 -8.06 -17.17
CA LEU A 185 -5.59 -8.18 -18.01
C LEU A 185 -5.24 -9.64 -18.32
N LYS A 186 -5.39 -10.54 -17.34
CA LYS A 186 -5.25 -12.00 -17.56
C LYS A 186 -6.27 -12.53 -18.56
N ALA A 187 -7.53 -12.14 -18.43
CA ALA A 187 -8.60 -12.58 -19.35
C ALA A 187 -8.33 -12.17 -20.81
N GLU A 188 -7.69 -11.04 -21.02
CA GLU A 188 -7.29 -10.55 -22.35
C GLU A 188 -5.89 -11.01 -22.77
N ASN A 189 -5.27 -11.95 -22.04
CA ASN A 189 -3.94 -12.49 -22.28
C ASN A 189 -2.83 -11.42 -22.34
N ILE A 190 -2.96 -10.36 -21.55
CA ILE A 190 -1.92 -9.34 -21.41
C ILE A 190 -0.81 -9.87 -20.51
N GLN A 191 0.42 -9.87 -21.03
CA GLN A 191 1.60 -10.24 -20.26
C GLN A 191 1.94 -9.12 -19.26
N MET A 192 1.97 -9.48 -17.99
CA MET A 192 2.37 -8.61 -16.89
C MET A 192 3.79 -8.99 -16.42
N GLY A 193 4.40 -8.13 -15.62
CA GLY A 193 5.74 -8.25 -15.06
C GLY A 193 6.55 -6.97 -15.25
N TRP A 194 7.69 -6.92 -14.55
CA TRP A 194 8.64 -5.79 -14.57
C TRP A 194 9.08 -5.40 -15.98
N ASP A 195 9.41 -6.38 -16.83
CA ASP A 195 9.85 -6.14 -18.21
C ASP A 195 8.78 -5.48 -19.09
N ASN A 196 7.51 -5.68 -18.75
CA ASN A 196 6.37 -5.11 -19.46
C ASN A 196 5.83 -3.83 -18.80
N TYR A 197 6.45 -3.36 -17.71
CA TYR A 197 6.05 -2.16 -16.98
C TYR A 197 4.61 -2.28 -16.41
N ILE A 198 4.11 -3.49 -16.21
CA ILE A 198 2.81 -3.76 -15.58
C ILE A 198 3.06 -4.69 -14.40
N VAL A 199 3.07 -4.16 -13.19
CA VAL A 199 3.52 -4.85 -11.99
C VAL A 199 2.34 -5.09 -11.06
N PRO A 200 1.86 -6.34 -10.93
CA PRO A 200 0.78 -6.67 -10.01
C PRO A 200 1.27 -6.66 -8.55
N TYR A 201 0.81 -5.72 -7.72
CA TYR A 201 1.30 -5.58 -6.34
C TYR A 201 0.54 -6.41 -5.31
N GLY A 202 -0.77 -6.61 -5.50
CA GLY A 202 -1.61 -7.37 -4.59
C GLY A 202 -3.10 -7.30 -4.95
N ARG A 203 -3.93 -8.13 -4.32
CA ARG A 203 -5.37 -8.30 -4.65
C ARG A 203 -6.31 -7.47 -3.78
N ASP A 204 -5.83 -6.92 -2.68
CA ASP A 204 -6.61 -6.05 -1.79
C ASP A 204 -6.01 -4.65 -1.67
N THR A 205 -6.78 -3.71 -1.13
CA THR A 205 -6.35 -2.32 -1.00
C THR A 205 -5.22 -2.11 0.01
N ILE A 206 -5.06 -2.99 1.01
CA ILE A 206 -3.98 -2.89 2.00
C ILE A 206 -2.61 -3.02 1.33
N THR A 207 -2.51 -3.89 0.32
CA THR A 207 -1.27 -4.06 -0.47
C THR A 207 -0.89 -2.85 -1.32
N ALA A 208 -1.72 -1.81 -1.43
CA ALA A 208 -1.37 -0.55 -2.08
C ALA A 208 -0.21 0.19 -1.37
N ILE A 209 0.15 -0.25 -0.16
CA ILE A 209 1.36 0.19 0.53
C ILE A 209 2.65 -0.16 -0.22
N TYR A 210 2.72 -1.24 -1.03
CA TYR A 210 3.97 -1.60 -1.72
C TYR A 210 4.40 -0.56 -2.77
N PRO A 211 3.51 -0.10 -3.69
CA PRO A 211 3.81 1.03 -4.56
C PRO A 211 4.18 2.32 -3.81
N LEU A 212 3.64 2.54 -2.61
CA LEU A 212 3.94 3.73 -1.80
C LEU A 212 5.30 3.62 -1.11
N ASN A 213 5.65 2.43 -0.62
CA ASN A 213 6.98 2.10 -0.12
C ASN A 213 8.06 2.23 -1.20
N TRP A 214 7.68 2.05 -2.46
CA TRP A 214 8.60 2.26 -3.59
C TRP A 214 8.84 3.74 -3.89
N ALA A 215 7.87 4.60 -3.58
CA ALA A 215 7.94 6.03 -3.87
C ALA A 215 8.70 6.85 -2.81
N ILE A 216 8.98 6.27 -1.64
CA ILE A 216 9.61 6.93 -0.49
C ILE A 216 11.11 6.61 -0.40
#